data_AF-A0A1S3QJN8-F1
#
_entry.id   AF-A0A1S3QJN8-F1
#
_cell.length_a   1.000
_cell.length_b   1.000
_cell.length_c   1.000
_cell.angle_alpha   90.00
_cell.angle_beta   90.00
_cell.angle_gamma   90.00
#
_symmetry.space_group_name_H-M   'P 1'
#
loop_
_entity.id
_entity.type
_entity.pdbx_description
1 polymer ?
#
loop_
_entity_poly.entity_id
_entity_poly.type
_entity_poly.pdbx_seq_one_letter_code
_entity_poly.pdbx_strand_id
1 'polypeptide(L)'
;MNAMTEEDYRTTYWPNLEKAIDHLLIQNPMDHISISYEQIYSYVYKCVCQQHSELLYKDLMLKITTHLQQVSSDLQIVPQGNFIEYFNIALTQYTDALQCIVPVFIYMENATGTI
;
A
#
# COMPACT_ATOMS: atom_id res chain seq x y z
N MET A 1 -13.20 -26.20 -0.19
CA MET A 1 -12.33 -25.00 -0.22
C MET A 1 -12.56 -24.30 1.11
N ASN A 2 -11.55 -24.22 1.99
CA ASN A 2 -11.74 -23.56 3.30
C ASN A 2 -11.98 -22.07 3.03
N ALA A 3 -13.13 -21.58 3.48
CA ALA A 3 -13.42 -20.15 3.44
C ALA A 3 -12.40 -19.44 4.34
N MET A 4 -11.79 -18.38 3.83
CA MET A 4 -10.96 -17.49 4.64
C MET A 4 -11.87 -16.81 5.65
N THR A 5 -11.50 -16.89 6.92
CA THR A 5 -12.21 -16.14 7.96
C THR A 5 -11.68 -14.72 8.04
N GLU A 6 -12.47 -13.80 8.61
CA GLU A 6 -11.99 -12.45 8.90
C GLU A 6 -10.76 -12.47 9.82
N GLU A 7 -10.66 -13.46 10.72
CA GLU A 7 -9.50 -13.67 11.58
C GLU A 7 -8.24 -14.02 10.77
N ASP A 8 -8.35 -14.90 9.77
CA ASP A 8 -7.25 -15.21 8.86
C ASP A 8 -6.80 -13.94 8.12
N TYR A 9 -7.75 -13.15 7.63
CA TYR A 9 -7.48 -11.87 6.98
C TYR A 9 -6.65 -10.95 7.89
N ARG A 10 -7.11 -10.73 9.13
CA ARG A 10 -6.48 -9.80 10.08
C ARG A 10 -5.12 -10.28 10.60
N THR A 11 -4.92 -11.58 10.71
CA THR A 11 -3.70 -12.14 11.35
C THR A 11 -2.63 -12.52 10.33
N THR A 12 -3.02 -12.84 9.10
CA THR A 12 -2.10 -13.41 8.11
C THR A 12 -2.04 -12.59 6.83
N TYR A 13 -3.16 -12.24 6.22
CA TYR A 13 -3.15 -11.69 4.86
C TYR A 13 -2.90 -10.19 4.84
N TRP A 14 -3.69 -9.43 5.60
CA TRP A 14 -3.52 -8.00 5.71
C TRP A 14 -2.13 -7.62 6.26
N PRO A 15 -1.62 -8.20 7.37
CA PRO A 15 -0.30 -7.80 7.89
C PRO A 15 0.85 -8.05 6.92
N ASN A 16 0.78 -9.09 6.08
CA ASN A 16 1.81 -9.36 5.07
C ASN A 16 1.72 -8.38 3.89
N LEU A 17 0.49 -8.06 3.45
CA LEU A 17 0.26 -7.07 2.42
C LEU A 17 0.64 -5.67 2.90
N GLU A 18 0.26 -5.30 4.12
CA GLU A 18 0.56 -4.01 4.74
C GLU A 18 2.07 -3.78 4.81
N LYS A 19 2.85 -4.78 5.24
CA LYS A 19 4.32 -4.71 5.24
C LYS A 19 4.89 -4.46 3.85
N ALA A 20 4.35 -5.12 2.83
CA ALA A 20 4.80 -4.92 1.45
C ALA A 20 4.49 -3.49 0.97
N ILE A 21 3.33 -2.96 1.31
CA ILE A 21 2.94 -1.58 1.01
C ILE A 21 3.81 -0.57 1.77
N ASP A 22 4.09 -0.81 3.06
CA ASP A 22 5.01 0.00 3.85
C ASP A 22 6.36 0.11 3.17
N HIS A 23 6.90 -1.04 2.75
CA HIS A 23 8.17 -1.09 2.06
C HIS A 23 8.14 -0.27 0.77
N LEU A 24 7.07 -0.35 -0.04
CA LEU A 24 6.92 0.47 -1.24
C LEU A 24 6.90 1.97 -0.92
N LEU A 25 6.17 2.37 0.13
CA LEU A 25 5.97 3.77 0.49
C LEU A 25 7.21 4.44 1.10
N ILE A 26 8.08 3.68 1.77
CA ILE A 26 9.31 4.22 2.39
C ILE A 26 10.56 3.95 1.56
N GLN A 27 10.43 3.25 0.43
CA GLN A 27 11.58 2.82 -0.37
C GLN A 27 12.38 4.01 -0.89
N ASN A 28 13.70 3.95 -0.70
CA ASN A 28 14.61 4.83 -1.39
C ASN A 28 14.84 4.31 -2.82
N PRO A 29 14.82 5.15 -3.87
CA PRO A 29 15.08 4.72 -5.25
C PRO A 29 16.41 3.96 -5.45
N MET A 30 17.38 4.17 -4.54
CA MET A 30 18.69 3.50 -4.56
C MET A 30 18.68 2.09 -3.95
N ASP A 31 17.63 1.73 -3.20
CA ASP A 31 17.53 0.43 -2.56
C ASP A 31 16.94 -0.61 -3.52
N HIS A 32 17.70 -1.67 -3.79
CA HIS A 32 17.17 -2.86 -4.45
C HIS A 32 16.31 -3.65 -3.46
N ILE A 33 14.99 -3.48 -3.55
CA ILE A 33 14.05 -4.29 -2.78
C ILE A 33 13.64 -5.51 -3.60
N SER A 34 13.72 -6.69 -2.97
CA SER A 34 13.10 -7.92 -3.46
C SER A 34 11.66 -8.01 -2.91
N ILE A 35 10.77 -7.15 -3.38
CA ILE A 35 9.33 -7.34 -3.17
C ILE A 35 8.85 -8.32 -4.23
N SER A 36 8.27 -9.43 -3.80
CA SER A 36 7.60 -10.34 -4.73
C SER A 36 6.23 -9.77 -5.08
N TYR A 37 6.15 -9.10 -6.23
CA TYR A 37 4.88 -8.65 -6.79
C TYR A 37 3.88 -9.81 -6.93
N GLU A 38 4.36 -10.99 -7.29
CA GLU A 38 3.54 -12.21 -7.35
C GLU A 38 2.87 -12.52 -6.00
N GLN A 39 3.57 -12.34 -4.87
CA GLN A 39 2.99 -12.53 -3.55
C GLN A 39 1.93 -11.47 -3.23
N ILE A 40 2.17 -10.19 -3.57
CA ILE A 40 1.18 -9.12 -3.40
C ILE A 40 -0.10 -9.46 -4.18
N TYR A 41 0.03 -9.80 -5.46
CA TYR A 41 -1.11 -10.19 -6.29
C TYR A 41 -1.81 -11.44 -5.76
N SER A 42 -1.07 -12.44 -5.27
CA SER A 42 -1.64 -13.65 -4.68
C SER A 42 -2.46 -13.37 -3.43
N TYR A 43 -1.98 -12.50 -2.53
CA TYR A 43 -2.73 -12.10 -1.33
C TYR A 43 -4.00 -11.34 -1.68
N VAL A 44 -3.89 -10.37 -2.58
CA VAL A 44 -5.04 -9.56 -3.04
C VAL A 44 -6.08 -10.44 -3.71
N TYR A 45 -5.67 -11.33 -4.61
CA TYR A 45 -6.55 -12.28 -5.26
C TYR A 45 -7.29 -13.16 -4.25
N LYS A 46 -6.59 -13.69 -3.25
CA LYS A 46 -7.21 -14.51 -2.20
C LYS A 46 -8.23 -13.70 -1.40
N CYS A 47 -7.93 -12.47 -0.99
CA CYS A 47 -8.89 -11.61 -0.29
C CYS A 47 -10.14 -11.33 -1.14
N VAL A 48 -9.96 -11.07 -2.44
CA VAL A 48 -11.08 -10.80 -3.36
C VAL A 48 -11.95 -12.04 -3.57
N CYS A 49 -11.34 -13.19 -3.87
CA CYS A 49 -12.07 -14.46 -4.05
C CYS A 49 -12.86 -14.88 -2.81
N GLN A 50 -12.43 -14.42 -1.64
CA GLN A 50 -13.06 -14.75 -0.35
C GLN A 50 -14.00 -13.64 0.14
N GLN A 51 -14.41 -12.71 -0.73
CA GLN A 51 -15.35 -11.62 -0.43
C GLN A 51 -14.89 -10.61 0.64
N HIS A 52 -13.59 -10.43 0.82
CA HIS A 52 -13.01 -9.46 1.76
C HIS A 52 -12.57 -8.14 1.07
N SER A 53 -13.02 -7.90 -0.17
CA SER A 53 -12.58 -6.74 -0.97
C SER A 53 -12.89 -5.38 -0.33
N GLU A 54 -14.06 -5.22 0.29
CA GLU A 54 -14.45 -3.97 0.95
C GLU A 54 -13.55 -3.67 2.16
N LEU A 55 -13.29 -4.69 2.99
CA LEU A 55 -12.39 -4.56 4.14
C LEU A 55 -10.96 -4.24 3.68
N LEU A 56 -10.49 -4.94 2.64
CA LEU A 56 -9.17 -4.70 2.04
C LEU A 56 -9.03 -3.28 1.50
N TYR A 57 -10.04 -2.79 0.78
CA TYR A 57 -10.06 -1.42 0.28
C TYR A 57 -10.00 -0.39 1.42
N LYS A 58 -10.80 -0.61 2.47
CA LYS A 58 -10.83 0.28 3.65
C LYS A 58 -9.48 0.34 4.37
N ASP A 59 -8.87 -0.82 4.64
CA ASP A 59 -7.59 -0.89 5.34
C ASP A 59 -6.47 -0.26 4.49
N LEU A 60 -6.51 -0.44 3.17
CA LEU A 60 -5.56 0.18 2.25
C LEU A 60 -5.73 1.71 2.19
N MET A 61 -6.97 2.21 2.10
CA MET A 61 -7.24 3.65 2.15
C MET A 61 -6.76 4.28 3.46
N LEU A 62 -6.98 3.60 4.59
CA LEU A 62 -6.46 4.03 5.89
C LEU A 62 -4.93 4.08 5.87
N LYS A 63 -4.27 3.06 5.31
CA LYS A 63 -2.81 2.99 5.22
C LYS A 63 -2.22 4.15 4.43
N ILE A 64 -2.74 4.41 3.23
CA ILE A 64 -2.29 5.50 2.35
C ILE A 64 -2.50 6.86 3.01
N THR A 65 -3.68 7.08 3.61
CA THR A 65 -4.00 8.35 4.27
C THR A 65 -3.09 8.59 5.47
N THR A 66 -2.86 7.56 6.29
CA THR A 66 -1.95 7.64 7.46
C THR A 66 -0.52 7.95 7.03
N HIS A 67 -0.03 7.30 5.97
CA HIS A 67 1.30 7.57 5.44
C HIS A 67 1.45 9.02 4.96
N LEU A 68 0.47 9.55 4.20
CA LEU A 68 0.51 10.95 3.76
C LEU A 68 0.45 11.96 4.92
N GLN A 69 -0.30 11.65 5.97
CA GLN A 69 -0.31 12.47 7.19
C GLN A 69 1.05 12.48 7.87
N GLN A 70 1.74 11.32 7.92
CA GLN A 70 3.09 11.24 8.46
C GLN A 70 4.07 12.04 7.61
N VAL A 71 4.07 11.85 6.28
CA VAL A 71 4.91 12.62 5.35
C VAL A 71 4.69 14.12 5.50
N SER A 72 3.43 14.56 5.60
CA SER A 72 3.10 15.97 5.84
C SER A 72 3.68 16.48 7.16
N SER A 73 3.65 15.66 8.22
CA SER A 73 4.20 16.03 9.53
C SER A 73 5.73 16.12 9.49
N ASP A 74 6.37 15.18 8.80
CA ASP A 74 7.82 15.15 8.61
C ASP A 74 8.32 16.35 7.80
N LEU A 75 7.57 16.77 6.77
CA LEU A 75 7.89 17.94 5.96
C LEU A 75 7.74 19.26 6.72
N GLN A 76 6.86 19.34 7.73
CA GLN A 76 6.67 20.55 8.53
C GLN A 76 7.85 20.86 9.45
N ILE A 77 8.65 19.85 9.81
CA ILE A 77 9.84 20.04 10.65
C ILE A 77 11.13 20.27 9.85
N VAL A 78 11.07 20.19 8.51
CA VAL A 78 12.22 20.44 7.63
C VAL A 78 12.60 21.93 7.67
N PRO A 79 13.89 22.27 7.82
CA PRO A 79 14.35 23.67 7.73
C PRO A 79 13.97 24.31 6.40
N GLN A 80 13.57 25.60 6.40
CA GLN A 80 13.10 26.31 5.20
C GLN A 80 14.05 26.23 4.01
N GLY A 81 15.36 26.21 4.24
CA GLY A 81 16.37 26.12 3.17
C GLY A 81 16.35 24.79 2.40
N ASN A 82 15.79 23.72 2.98
CA ASN A 82 15.80 22.38 2.42
C ASN A 82 14.39 21.87 2.07
N PHE A 83 13.33 22.63 2.38
CA PHE A 83 11.95 22.16 2.23
C PHE A 83 11.63 21.64 0.81
N ILE A 84 12.00 22.39 -0.22
CA ILE A 84 11.72 22.02 -1.62
C ILE A 84 12.40 20.71 -2.01
N GLU A 85 13.62 20.47 -1.54
CA GLU A 85 14.38 19.25 -1.83
C GLU A 85 13.72 18.03 -1.16
N TYR A 86 13.43 18.12 0.14
CA TYR A 86 12.77 17.03 0.88
C TYR A 86 11.35 16.78 0.39
N PHE A 87 10.62 17.82 0.02
CA PHE A 87 9.30 17.68 -0.61
C PHE A 87 9.39 16.91 -1.93
N ASN A 88 10.35 17.26 -2.79
CA ASN A 88 10.54 16.57 -4.07
C ASN A 88 10.91 15.10 -3.88
N ILE A 89 11.76 14.78 -2.89
CA ILE A 89 12.10 13.40 -2.53
C ILE A 89 10.84 12.64 -2.10
N ALA A 90 10.08 13.19 -1.15
CA ALA A 90 8.86 12.55 -0.63
C ALA A 90 7.81 12.36 -1.73
N LEU A 91 7.61 13.35 -2.60
CA LEU A 91 6.67 13.27 -3.73
C LEU A 91 7.10 12.20 -4.74
N THR A 92 8.39 12.13 -5.07
CA THR A 92 8.93 11.14 -6.01
C THR A 92 8.74 9.73 -5.46
N GLN A 93 9.16 9.51 -4.20
CA GLN A 93 8.97 8.23 -3.50
C GLN A 93 7.50 7.79 -3.48
N TYR A 94 6.60 8.70 -3.13
CA TYR A 94 5.17 8.40 -3.10
C TYR A 94 4.63 8.06 -4.49
N THR A 95 5.05 8.79 -5.52
CA THR A 95 4.59 8.56 -6.90
C THR A 95 5.09 7.21 -7.42
N ASP A 96 6.33 6.84 -7.12
CA ASP A 96 6.91 5.54 -7.47
C ASP A 96 6.15 4.39 -6.78
N ALA A 97 5.84 4.55 -5.49
CA ALA A 97 5.03 3.58 -4.75
C ALA A 97 3.64 3.40 -5.40
N LEU A 98 3.00 4.49 -5.82
CA LEU A 98 1.68 4.44 -6.47
C LEU A 98 1.69 3.69 -7.81
N GLN A 99 2.80 3.71 -8.57
CA GLN A 99 2.91 2.90 -9.79
C GLN A 99 2.74 1.40 -9.50
N CYS A 100 3.08 0.97 -8.28
CA CYS A 100 2.94 -0.42 -7.83
C CYS A 100 1.58 -0.68 -7.17
N ILE A 101 1.08 0.28 -6.39
CA ILE A 101 -0.15 0.13 -5.59
C ILE A 101 -1.42 0.26 -6.47
N VAL A 102 -1.45 1.19 -7.43
CA VAL A 102 -2.65 1.42 -8.27
C VAL A 102 -3.07 0.19 -9.09
N PRO A 103 -2.16 -0.56 -9.74
CA PRO A 103 -2.53 -1.81 -10.43
C PRO A 103 -3.21 -2.84 -9.51
N VAL A 104 -2.83 -2.89 -8.23
CA VAL A 104 -3.47 -3.76 -7.24
C VAL A 104 -4.92 -3.34 -6.99
N PHE A 105 -5.19 -2.03 -6.92
CA PHE A 105 -6.56 -1.49 -6.82
C PHE A 105 -7.41 -1.79 -8.05
N ILE A 106 -6.87 -1.54 -9.24
CA ILE A 106 -7.56 -1.81 -10.51
C ILE A 106 -7.94 -3.30 -10.59
N TYR A 107 -7.07 -4.19 -10.11
CA TYR A 107 -7.38 -5.62 -10.03
C TYR A 107 -8.56 -5.90 -9.10
N MET A 108 -8.61 -5.28 -7.92
CA MET A 108 -9.73 -5.43 -6.98
C MET A 108 -11.05 -4.91 -7.57
N GLU A 109 -11.04 -3.71 -8.16
CA GLU A 109 -12.22 -3.06 -8.76
C GLU A 109 -12.79 -3.89 -9.92
N ASN A 110 -11.93 -4.36 -10.82
CA ASN A 110 -12.36 -5.18 -11.96
C ASN A 110 -12.89 -6.55 -11.54
N ALA A 111 -12.41 -7.10 -10.42
CA ALA A 111 -12.84 -8.40 -9.94
C ALA A 111 -14.15 -8.34 -9.12
N THR A 112 -14.53 -7.18 -8.56
CA THR A 112 -15.79 -6.98 -7.83
C THR A 112 -16.91 -6.38 -8.68
N GLY A 113 -16.59 -5.79 -9.85
CA GLY A 113 -17.56 -5.21 -10.79
C GLY A 113 -18.39 -4.06 -10.21
N THR A 114 -18.04 -3.55 -9.03
CA THR A 114 -18.82 -2.57 -8.27
C THR A 114 -17.92 -1.85 -7.26
N ILE A 115 -17.11 -0.90 -7.72
CA ILE A 115 -16.81 0.33 -6.96
C ILE A 115 -17.15 1.50 -7.88
#